data_AF-A0A316DM44-F1
#
_entry.id   AF-A0A316DM44-F1
#
_cell.length_a   1.000
_cell.length_b   1.000
_cell.length_c   1.000
_cell.angle_alpha   90.00
_cell.angle_beta   90.00
_cell.angle_gamma   90.00
#
_symmetry.space_group_name_H-M   'P 1'
#
loop_
_entity.id
_entity.type
_entity.pdbx_description
1 polymer ?
#
loop_
_entity_poly.entity_id
_entity_poly.type
_entity_poly.pdbx_seq_one_letter_code
_entity_poly.pdbx_strand_id
1 'polypeptide(L)'
;MKKVLFLFFACSMMQISAQDLSSMTKSNSSSSSSMIENLAADQVKSLTKKLNLNDAQQEQVSGLVVSQLKSEKFQKMLGSFGASKTMKSEGDSDQTDKIQSTLLSDESFQNGMIPILDEIQMIKMKTYIPK
;
A
#
# COMPACT_ATOMS: atom_id res chain seq x y z
N MET A 1 -36.10 -2.46 17.03
CA MET A 1 -35.28 -3.69 16.96
C MET A 1 -33.85 -3.28 16.64
N LYS A 2 -32.90 -3.48 17.57
CA LYS A 2 -31.51 -3.00 17.46
C LYS A 2 -30.57 -4.18 17.69
N LYS A 3 -30.10 -4.80 16.61
CA LYS A 3 -29.05 -5.84 16.57
C LYS A 3 -28.51 -5.77 15.13
N VAL A 4 -27.22 -5.77 14.82
CA VAL A 4 -26.14 -6.58 15.37
C VAL A 4 -24.81 -5.83 15.18
N LEU A 5 -24.09 -5.65 16.29
CA LEU A 5 -22.66 -5.39 16.34
C LEU A 5 -21.97 -6.75 16.18
N PHE A 6 -21.13 -6.94 15.17
CA PHE A 6 -20.25 -8.12 15.10
C PHE A 6 -18.81 -7.66 14.93
N LEU A 7 -18.17 -7.55 16.09
CA LEU A 7 -16.78 -7.20 16.31
C LEU A 7 -16.04 -8.53 16.51
N PHE A 8 -15.31 -8.99 15.51
CA PHE A 8 -14.41 -10.14 15.63
C PHE A 8 -13.09 -9.83 14.94
N PHE A 9 -12.13 -9.32 15.71
CA PHE A 9 -10.72 -9.36 15.36
C PHE A 9 -10.00 -10.07 16.51
N ALA A 10 -9.90 -11.39 16.40
CA ALA A 10 -9.14 -12.21 17.33
C ALA A 10 -7.66 -12.10 16.97
N CYS A 11 -6.93 -11.23 17.67
CA CYS A 11 -5.47 -11.24 17.69
C CYS A 11 -4.98 -12.41 18.57
N SER A 12 -4.80 -13.58 17.98
CA SER A 12 -4.02 -14.67 18.56
C SER A 12 -2.53 -14.35 18.45
N MET A 13 -1.99 -13.66 19.47
CA MET A 13 -0.56 -13.62 19.75
C MET A 13 -0.16 -14.98 20.34
N MET A 14 0.43 -15.85 19.51
CA MET A 14 1.35 -16.88 19.99
C MET A 14 2.76 -16.47 19.61
N GLN A 15 3.57 -16.21 20.63
CA GLN A 15 5.01 -16.05 20.53
C GLN A 15 5.64 -17.34 20.02
N ILE A 16 6.46 -17.26 18.97
CA ILE A 16 7.49 -18.27 18.69
C ILE A 16 8.82 -17.52 18.59
N SER A 17 9.65 -17.71 19.62
CA SER A 17 11.04 -17.30 19.61
C SER A 17 11.84 -18.33 18.84
N ALA A 18 12.47 -17.89 17.75
CA ALA A 18 13.60 -18.57 17.13
C ALA A 18 14.67 -17.51 16.83
N GLN A 19 15.54 -17.27 17.80
CA GLN A 19 16.95 -16.91 17.57
C GLN A 19 17.66 -18.26 17.37
N ASP A 20 18.57 -18.50 16.43
CA ASP A 20 19.62 -17.65 15.89
C ASP A 20 20.22 -18.27 14.59
N LEU A 21 21.25 -17.60 14.01
CA LEU A 21 22.08 -17.91 12.83
C LEU A 21 21.41 -17.58 11.47
N SER A 22 21.76 -16.52 10.72
CA SER A 22 23.06 -15.89 10.51
C SER A 22 22.90 -14.46 9.94
N SER A 23 23.03 -13.49 10.83
CA SER A 23 23.84 -12.26 10.67
C SER A 23 24.05 -11.59 9.29
N MET A 24 23.02 -11.35 8.46
CA MET A 24 23.21 -10.43 7.30
C MET A 24 22.01 -9.60 6.81
N THR A 25 20.88 -9.56 7.53
CA THR A 25 19.67 -8.82 7.07
C THR A 25 19.15 -7.75 8.04
N LYS A 26 19.74 -7.61 9.24
CA LYS A 26 19.20 -6.75 10.32
C LYS A 26 19.65 -5.29 10.31
N SER A 27 20.31 -4.81 9.26
CA SER A 27 20.69 -3.39 9.14
C SER A 27 19.85 -2.57 8.15
N ASN A 28 18.93 -3.18 7.38
CA ASN A 28 18.16 -2.44 6.36
C ASN A 28 16.66 -2.26 6.66
N SER A 29 16.12 -2.88 7.73
CA SER A 29 14.67 -2.89 7.97
C SER A 29 14.10 -1.53 8.40
N SER A 30 14.89 -0.67 9.05
CA SER A 30 14.43 0.65 9.53
C SER A 30 14.32 1.66 8.38
N SER A 31 15.30 1.71 7.48
CA SER A 31 15.26 2.61 6.31
C SER A 31 14.16 2.23 5.34
N SER A 32 13.93 0.94 5.11
CA SER A 32 12.87 0.45 4.24
C SER A 32 11.48 0.78 4.77
N SER A 33 11.25 0.72 6.09
CA SER A 33 9.94 1.08 6.68
C SER A 33 9.62 2.55 6.45
N SER A 34 10.58 3.46 6.73
CA SER A 34 10.39 4.89 6.50
C SER A 34 10.17 5.24 5.03
N MET A 35 10.83 4.52 4.10
CA MET A 35 10.60 4.72 2.66
C MET A 35 9.22 4.24 2.24
N ILE A 36 8.77 3.08 2.73
CA ILE A 36 7.43 2.54 2.44
C ILE A 36 6.35 3.46 2.99
N GLU A 37 6.54 4.01 4.19
CA GLU A 37 5.59 4.95 4.81
C GLU A 37 5.48 6.25 4.02
N ASN A 38 6.60 6.82 3.57
CA ASN A 38 6.60 8.02 2.72
C ASN A 38 5.92 7.74 1.36
N LEU A 39 6.25 6.62 0.72
CA LEU A 39 5.60 6.22 -0.53
C LEU A 39 4.10 6.02 -0.32
N ALA A 40 3.69 5.35 0.77
CA ALA A 40 2.28 5.16 1.08
C ALA A 40 1.56 6.51 1.28
N ALA A 41 2.16 7.44 2.01
CA ALA A 41 1.61 8.78 2.21
C ALA A 41 1.43 9.52 0.87
N ASP A 42 2.39 9.44 -0.04
CA ASP A 42 2.30 10.05 -1.37
C ASP A 42 1.19 9.41 -2.22
N GLN A 43 1.06 8.09 -2.18
CA GLN A 43 -0.01 7.36 -2.86
C GLN A 43 -1.38 7.72 -2.30
N VAL A 44 -1.54 7.76 -0.98
CA VAL A 44 -2.80 8.16 -0.32
C VAL A 44 -3.14 9.60 -0.69
N LYS A 45 -2.17 10.51 -0.68
CA LYS A 45 -2.37 11.91 -1.08
C LYS A 45 -2.84 12.03 -2.53
N SER A 46 -2.25 11.25 -3.44
CA SER A 46 -2.66 11.20 -4.84
C SER A 46 -4.08 10.64 -5.01
N LEU A 47 -4.39 9.52 -4.34
CA LEU A 47 -5.72 8.91 -4.35
C LEU A 47 -6.78 9.83 -3.73
N THR A 48 -6.44 10.53 -2.65
CA THR A 48 -7.31 11.52 -1.99
C THR A 48 -7.70 12.62 -2.95
N LYS A 49 -6.75 13.17 -3.72
CA LYS A 49 -7.04 14.19 -4.72
C LYS A 49 -7.90 13.67 -5.87
N LYS A 50 -7.66 12.44 -6.33
CA LYS A 50 -8.38 11.82 -7.46
C LYS A 50 -9.80 11.42 -7.09
N LEU A 51 -9.97 10.85 -5.90
CA LEU A 51 -11.24 10.26 -5.45
C LEU A 51 -11.99 11.16 -4.46
N ASN A 52 -11.39 12.26 -4.00
CA ASN A 52 -11.95 13.14 -2.98
C ASN A 52 -12.27 12.37 -1.68
N LEU A 53 -11.26 11.69 -1.13
CA LEU A 53 -11.39 10.87 0.08
C LEU A 53 -11.51 11.76 1.33
N ASN A 54 -12.41 11.41 2.25
CA ASN A 54 -12.46 12.03 3.57
C ASN A 54 -11.39 11.46 4.52
N ASP A 55 -11.23 12.04 5.70
CA ASP A 55 -10.17 11.66 6.65
C ASP A 55 -10.26 10.20 7.10
N ALA A 56 -11.48 9.68 7.34
CA ALA A 56 -11.68 8.28 7.71
C ALA A 56 -11.28 7.32 6.56
N GLN A 57 -11.64 7.68 5.33
CA GLN A 57 -11.25 6.92 4.15
C GLN A 57 -9.73 6.99 3.92
N GLN A 58 -9.11 8.14 4.14
CA GLN A 58 -7.66 8.30 4.01
C GLN A 58 -6.89 7.39 4.97
N GLU A 59 -7.36 7.25 6.21
CA GLU A 59 -6.77 6.33 7.20
C GLU A 59 -6.89 4.87 6.74
N GLN A 60 -8.06 4.44 6.29
CA GLN A 60 -8.28 3.07 5.82
C GLN A 60 -7.47 2.76 4.54
N VAL A 61 -7.43 3.71 3.59
CA VAL A 61 -6.63 3.57 2.37
C VAL A 61 -5.15 3.56 2.69
N SER A 62 -4.68 4.33 3.67
CA SER A 62 -3.28 4.30 4.12
C SER A 62 -2.86 2.91 4.59
N GLY A 63 -3.66 2.28 5.45
CA GLY A 63 -3.41 0.90 5.88
C GLY A 63 -3.38 -0.09 4.70
N LEU A 64 -4.31 0.07 3.75
CA LEU A 64 -4.38 -0.78 2.55
C LEU A 64 -3.14 -0.61 1.66
N VAL A 65 -2.73 0.63 1.39
CA VAL A 65 -1.55 0.94 0.56
C VAL A 65 -0.28 0.42 1.23
N VAL A 66 -0.09 0.64 2.53
CA VAL A 66 1.08 0.12 3.26
C VAL A 66 1.13 -1.41 3.18
N SER A 67 -0.01 -2.08 3.34
CA SER A 67 -0.10 -3.55 3.20
C SER A 67 0.33 -4.01 1.81
N GLN A 68 -0.16 -3.34 0.76
CA GLN A 68 0.21 -3.66 -0.62
C GLN A 68 1.69 -3.39 -0.91
N LEU A 69 2.25 -2.26 -0.45
CA LEU A 69 3.66 -1.94 -0.65
C LEU A 69 4.60 -2.92 0.05
N LYS A 70 4.14 -3.56 1.14
CA LYS A 70 4.87 -4.62 1.85
C LYS A 70 4.72 -6.00 1.21
N SER A 71 3.79 -6.18 0.27
CA SER A 71 3.64 -7.45 -0.44
C SER A 71 4.86 -7.77 -1.30
N GLU A 72 5.11 -9.07 -1.55
CA GLU A 72 6.26 -9.49 -2.34
C GLU A 72 6.30 -8.88 -3.74
N LYS A 73 5.14 -8.72 -4.38
CA LYS A 73 5.01 -8.12 -5.72
C LYS A 73 5.56 -6.70 -5.73
N PHE A 74 5.15 -5.89 -4.76
CA PHE A 74 5.61 -4.50 -4.65
C PHE A 74 7.03 -4.40 -4.11
N GLN A 75 7.44 -5.25 -3.16
CA GLN A 75 8.84 -5.29 -2.69
C GLN A 75 9.82 -5.63 -3.82
N LYS A 76 9.47 -6.58 -4.70
CA LYS A 76 10.27 -6.91 -5.91
C LYS A 76 10.33 -5.71 -6.86
N MET A 77 9.20 -5.04 -7.09
CA MET A 77 9.14 -3.85 -7.94
C MET A 77 9.97 -2.69 -7.37
N LEU A 78 9.79 -2.34 -6.10
CA LEU A 78 10.55 -1.30 -5.41
C LEU A 78 12.06 -1.62 -5.38
N GLY A 79 12.42 -2.88 -5.14
CA GLY A 79 13.80 -3.35 -5.22
C GLY A 79 14.41 -3.17 -6.61
N SER A 80 13.63 -3.42 -7.67
CA SER A 80 14.08 -3.19 -9.05
C SER A 80 14.28 -1.71 -9.38
N PHE A 81 13.51 -0.80 -8.78
CA PHE A 81 13.70 0.65 -8.92
C PHE A 81 14.97 1.14 -8.23
N GLY A 82 15.31 0.56 -7.08
CA GLY A 82 16.58 0.82 -6.40
C GLY A 82 17.78 0.41 -7.24
N ALA A 83 17.70 -0.75 -7.91
CA ALA A 83 18.73 -1.24 -8.82
C ALA A 83 18.78 -0.46 -10.15
N SER A 84 17.65 0.08 -10.62
CA SER A 84 17.60 0.87 -11.86
C SER A 84 17.98 2.34 -11.68
N LYS A 85 17.88 2.90 -10.46
CA LYS A 85 18.33 4.27 -10.13
C LYS A 85 19.83 4.47 -10.37
N THR A 86 20.63 3.40 -10.35
CA THR A 86 22.05 3.41 -10.76
C THR A 86 22.28 3.44 -12.28
N MET A 87 21.27 3.19 -13.11
CA MET A 87 21.43 3.06 -14.57
C MET A 87 20.66 4.08 -15.42
N LYS A 88 19.64 4.78 -14.90
CA LYS A 88 18.93 5.82 -15.66
C LYS A 88 18.25 6.84 -14.76
N SER A 89 18.47 8.11 -15.09
CA SER A 89 17.80 9.30 -14.53
C SER A 89 16.33 9.37 -14.98
N GLU A 90 15.51 8.42 -14.54
CA GLU A 90 14.05 8.55 -14.58
C GLU A 90 13.60 9.15 -13.24
N GLY A 91 12.93 10.30 -13.29
CA GLY A 91 12.63 11.13 -12.12
C GLY A 91 11.69 10.44 -11.12
N ASP A 92 11.69 10.93 -9.87
CA ASP A 92 10.86 10.38 -8.78
C ASP A 92 9.34 10.37 -9.09
N SER A 93 8.88 11.20 -10.04
CA SER A 93 7.49 11.21 -10.53
C SER A 93 7.10 9.91 -11.22
N ASP A 94 7.98 9.36 -12.06
CA ASP A 94 7.67 8.20 -12.92
C ASP A 94 7.57 6.93 -12.07
N GLN A 95 8.36 6.86 -10.99
CA GLN A 95 8.30 5.77 -10.02
C GLN A 95 6.97 5.80 -9.25
N THR A 96 6.55 6.99 -8.81
CA THR A 96 5.31 7.18 -8.05
C THR A 96 4.09 6.81 -8.89
N ASP A 97 4.06 7.20 -10.16
CA ASP A 97 2.99 6.86 -11.09
C ASP A 97 2.96 5.37 -11.45
N LYS A 98 4.14 4.73 -11.57
CA LYS A 98 4.25 3.28 -11.79
C LYS A 98 3.77 2.47 -10.59
N ILE A 99 4.06 2.93 -9.37
CA ILE A 99 3.52 2.33 -8.15
C ILE A 99 1.99 2.50 -8.13
N GLN A 100 1.49 3.70 -8.42
CA GLN A 100 0.05 3.98 -8.41
C GLN A 100 -0.71 3.14 -9.44
N SER A 101 -0.22 3.07 -10.67
CA SER A 101 -0.82 2.25 -11.73
C SER A 101 -0.82 0.77 -11.34
N THR A 102 0.29 0.26 -10.79
CA THR A 102 0.36 -1.13 -10.32
C THR A 102 -0.62 -1.40 -9.17
N LEU A 103 -0.82 -0.44 -8.25
CA LEU A 103 -1.82 -0.53 -7.19
C LEU A 103 -3.23 -0.58 -7.78
N LEU A 104 -3.57 0.35 -8.67
CA LEU A 104 -4.90 0.42 -9.28
C LEU A 104 -5.22 -0.79 -10.15
N SER A 105 -4.22 -1.44 -10.76
CA SER A 105 -4.39 -2.69 -11.51
C SER A 105 -4.39 -3.95 -10.62
N ASP A 106 -4.11 -3.85 -9.32
CA ASP A 106 -4.09 -5.00 -8.43
C ASP A 106 -5.51 -5.33 -7.92
N GLU A 107 -5.98 -6.55 -8.21
CA GLU A 107 -7.33 -6.98 -7.81
C GLU A 107 -7.52 -6.99 -6.29
N SER A 108 -6.48 -7.35 -5.52
CA SER A 108 -6.58 -7.36 -4.06
C SER A 108 -6.70 -5.95 -3.51
N PHE A 109 -5.97 -5.00 -4.09
CA PHE A 109 -6.13 -3.59 -3.78
C PHE A 109 -7.52 -3.07 -4.16
N GLN A 110 -7.98 -3.32 -5.38
CA GLN A 110 -9.32 -2.90 -5.82
C GLN A 110 -10.41 -3.45 -4.91
N ASN A 111 -10.36 -4.75 -4.57
CA ASN A 111 -11.31 -5.39 -3.67
C ASN A 111 -11.27 -4.80 -2.25
N GLY A 112 -10.07 -4.41 -1.78
CA GLY A 112 -9.91 -3.72 -0.50
C GLY A 112 -10.46 -2.28 -0.50
N MET A 113 -10.52 -1.62 -1.65
CA MET A 113 -11.10 -0.28 -1.80
C MET A 113 -12.64 -0.29 -1.85
N ILE A 114 -13.28 -1.37 -2.32
CA ILE A 114 -14.74 -1.50 -2.44
C ILE A 114 -15.49 -1.14 -1.15
N PRO A 115 -15.13 -1.66 0.05
CA PRO A 115 -15.86 -1.33 1.27
C PRO A 115 -15.53 0.06 1.84
N ILE A 116 -14.50 0.75 1.31
CA ILE A 116 -14.04 2.07 1.80
C ILE A 116 -14.67 3.19 0.98
N LEU A 117 -14.80 2.98 -0.33
CA LEU A 117 -15.28 3.98 -1.28
C LEU A 117 -16.80 3.97 -1.41
N ASP A 118 -17.37 5.15 -1.62
CA ASP A 118 -18.76 5.24 -2.10
C ASP A 118 -18.87 4.91 -3.61
N GLU A 119 -20.09 4.79 -4.11
CA GLU A 119 -20.36 4.43 -5.50
C GLU A 119 -19.76 5.42 -6.51
N ILE A 120 -19.81 6.72 -6.21
CA ILE A 120 -19.27 7.77 -7.09
C ILE A 120 -17.74 7.68 -7.13
N GLN A 121 -17.11 7.47 -5.97
CA GLN A 121 -15.68 7.29 -5.82
C GLN A 121 -15.21 6.00 -6.49
N MET A 122 -15.98 4.91 -6.41
CA MET A 122 -15.67 3.67 -7.13
C MET A 122 -15.72 3.86 -8.65
N ILE A 123 -16.74 4.55 -9.16
CA ILE A 123 -16.83 4.85 -10.60
C ILE A 123 -15.61 5.66 -11.04
N LYS A 124 -15.25 6.70 -10.26
CA LYS A 124 -14.03 7.48 -10.51
C LYS A 124 -12.76 6.63 -10.44
N MET A 125 -12.65 5.71 -9.48
CA MET A 125 -11.49 4.83 -9.39
C MET A 125 -11.32 3.99 -10.66
N LYS A 126 -12.41 3.44 -11.19
CA LYS A 126 -12.40 2.64 -12.42
C LYS A 126 -11.93 3.42 -13.65
N THR A 127 -12.14 4.74 -13.70
CA THR A 127 -11.65 5.56 -14.82
C THR A 127 -10.14 5.80 -14.77
N TYR A 128 -9.52 5.63 -13.60
CA TYR A 128 -8.07 5.78 -13.41
C TYR A 128 -7.29 4.45 -13.50
N ILE A 129 -7.98 3.32 -13.64
CA ILE A 129 -7.32 2.03 -13.86
C ILE A 129 -6.62 2.08 -15.23
N PRO A 130 -5.30 1.86 -15.30
CA PRO A 130 -4.58 1.78 -16.57
C PRO A 130 -5.20 0.70 -17.45
N LYS A 131 -5.44 1.02 -18.73
CA LYS A 131 -5.95 0.07 -19.73
C LYS A 131 -4.82 -0.73 -20.38
#